data_AF-A0A9E3HCN1-F1
#
_entry.id   AF-A0A9E3HCN1-F1
#
_cell.length_a   1.000
_cell.length_b   1.000
_cell.length_c   1.000
_cell.angle_alpha   90.00
_cell.angle_beta   90.00
_cell.angle_gamma   90.00
#
_symmetry.space_group_name_H-M   'P 1'
#
loop_
_entity.id
_entity.type
_entity.pdbx_description
1 polymer ?
#
loop_
_entity_poly.entity_id
_entity_poly.type
_entity_poly.pdbx_seq_one_letter_code
_entity_poly.pdbx_strand_id
1 'polypeptide(L)'
;MPFAICRIQKIKDWGSLNGNESHTARIKDIPNANPNVDNLRLIGSPDDPSLATLVKDKIAEQKIRSNAVLAVELLLSASPEYFRPDDPDKAGYYLPQRLEDFQQATRCWLNQTFGDRVVRAELHLDEITPHIHAYVVPLDERGKLNCRRLFGGHREKLSELQDNYAAAMASVGLERGIKGSRAKHTKINKYYAAVNQSFETLNLPSFFPQPQAGESSESYRQRTIELLRPQLEMINHQLADRTRLLTEKEQLKQTAINSEKLRQQLEHELQSRRHQTKQLQDLPPAQVAYELGLNHSLQPHIDTLDLVMQTNQYTFDQASAWLYERFGTQGMLQAVIHHARTQALNIAQFICFQPFVPPQQNAACWPEVEHYLTQSRCIPQKLVQALYKHRLVYADSFGNGVFTARNLALEVTGAYLHPTNINENVFNLYSTSRRSHGWFHISISGTKDSPTKTAILVSSPIEALSLATLNVPHEHRTLYLTIDSEYAKIPVEFLQNVPTVAIAMSTTAARAIKKALPQAIYLKPNTTWNEQLKNQNSKHYKAIEEMER
;
A
#
# COMPACT_ATOMS: atom_id res chain seq x y z
N MET A 1 1.66 -33.02 11.19
CA MET A 1 0.20 -33.28 11.25
C MET A 1 -0.48 -31.95 11.52
N PRO A 2 -1.47 -31.56 10.71
CA PRO A 2 -2.17 -30.29 10.87
C PRO A 2 -3.20 -30.34 12.01
N PHE A 3 -3.36 -29.23 12.74
CA PHE A 3 -4.27 -29.13 13.89
C PHE A 3 -5.53 -28.33 13.57
N ALA A 4 -6.65 -28.74 14.16
CA ALA A 4 -7.88 -27.94 14.22
C ALA A 4 -7.75 -26.84 15.29
N ILE A 5 -8.04 -25.59 14.90
CA ILE A 5 -7.95 -24.43 15.76
C ILE A 5 -9.37 -23.93 16.07
N CYS A 6 -9.75 -23.97 17.34
CA CYS A 6 -11.00 -23.37 17.83
C CYS A 6 -10.73 -22.53 19.08
N ARG A 7 -11.09 -21.24 19.00
CA ARG A 7 -10.93 -20.28 20.08
C ARG A 7 -12.20 -19.46 20.24
N ILE A 8 -12.48 -19.04 21.47
CA ILE A 8 -13.62 -18.17 21.78
C ILE A 8 -13.17 -16.79 22.28
N GLN A 9 -13.96 -15.77 21.98
CA GLN A 9 -13.88 -14.42 22.55
C GLN A 9 -15.25 -13.96 23.01
N LYS A 10 -15.36 -13.53 24.27
CA LYS A 10 -16.61 -13.07 24.87
C LYS A 10 -16.81 -11.58 24.60
N ILE A 11 -17.96 -11.23 24.04
CA ILE A 11 -18.35 -9.85 23.72
C ILE A 11 -19.39 -9.41 24.75
N LYS A 12 -19.09 -8.37 25.53
CA LYS A 12 -19.91 -7.94 26.67
C LYS A 12 -20.64 -6.62 26.45
N ASP A 13 -20.25 -5.88 25.43
CA ASP A 13 -20.77 -4.55 25.14
C ASP A 13 -21.03 -4.40 23.63
N TRP A 14 -22.00 -3.56 23.30
CA TRP A 14 -22.44 -3.31 21.92
C TRP A 14 -21.35 -2.63 21.09
N GLY A 15 -20.48 -1.83 21.71
CA GLY A 15 -19.36 -1.19 21.03
C GLY A 15 -18.34 -2.21 20.51
N SER A 16 -17.95 -3.17 21.34
CA SER A 16 -17.08 -4.29 20.96
C SER A 16 -17.73 -5.18 19.90
N LEU A 17 -19.06 -5.38 19.96
CA LEU A 17 -19.80 -6.14 18.96
C LEU A 17 -19.77 -5.46 17.58
N ASN A 18 -20.09 -4.16 17.54
CA ASN A 18 -20.02 -3.35 16.32
C ASN A 18 -18.57 -3.23 15.81
N GLY A 19 -17.61 -3.12 16.73
CA GLY A 19 -16.19 -3.08 16.42
C GLY A 19 -15.70 -4.37 15.76
N ASN A 20 -16.16 -5.52 16.26
CA ASN A 20 -15.88 -6.82 15.68
C ASN A 20 -16.59 -7.01 14.33
N GLU A 21 -17.88 -6.66 14.22
CA GLU A 21 -18.59 -6.69 12.93
C GLU A 21 -17.87 -5.81 11.90
N SER A 22 -17.42 -4.63 12.30
CA SER A 22 -16.70 -3.74 11.39
C SER A 22 -15.39 -4.33 10.88
N HIS A 23 -14.76 -5.23 11.65
CA HIS A 23 -13.54 -5.93 11.27
C HIS A 23 -13.84 -7.14 10.37
N THR A 24 -14.91 -7.88 10.64
CA THR A 24 -15.27 -9.12 9.93
C THR A 24 -15.99 -8.82 8.62
N ALA A 25 -16.93 -7.87 8.62
CA ALA A 25 -17.59 -7.37 7.41
C ALA A 25 -16.72 -6.38 6.60
N ARG A 26 -15.42 -6.24 6.94
CA ARG A 26 -14.44 -5.36 6.27
C ARG A 26 -14.88 -3.90 6.11
N ILE A 27 -15.70 -3.41 7.04
CA ILE A 27 -16.10 -1.99 7.14
C ILE A 27 -14.91 -1.12 7.58
N LYS A 28 -13.90 -1.72 8.23
CA LYS A 28 -12.62 -1.09 8.57
C LYS A 28 -11.49 -1.69 7.73
N ASP A 29 -10.58 -0.84 7.28
CA ASP A 29 -9.39 -1.26 6.54
C ASP A 29 -8.42 -2.04 7.44
N ILE A 30 -8.01 -3.23 6.98
CA ILE A 30 -7.16 -4.16 7.74
C ILE A 30 -5.82 -4.30 7.03
N PRO A 31 -4.69 -3.90 7.66
CA PRO A 31 -3.35 -3.90 7.07
C PRO A 31 -2.88 -5.18 6.36
N ASN A 32 -3.39 -6.32 6.79
CA ASN A 32 -2.92 -7.64 6.36
C ASN A 32 -3.95 -8.42 5.51
N ALA A 33 -5.08 -7.78 5.13
CA ALA A 33 -6.10 -8.40 4.28
C ALA A 33 -5.90 -7.99 2.81
N ASN A 34 -6.01 -8.94 1.88
CA ASN A 34 -5.94 -8.73 0.44
C ASN A 34 -7.33 -8.33 -0.08
N PRO A 35 -7.53 -7.08 -0.52
CA PRO A 35 -8.85 -6.56 -0.90
C PRO A 35 -9.42 -7.18 -2.18
N ASN A 36 -8.65 -8.02 -2.89
CA ASN A 36 -9.08 -8.66 -4.14
C ASN A 36 -9.58 -10.10 -3.94
N VAL A 37 -9.68 -10.56 -2.70
CA VAL A 37 -10.17 -11.88 -2.36
C VAL A 37 -11.48 -11.72 -1.59
N ASP A 38 -12.56 -12.30 -2.12
CA ASP A 38 -13.87 -12.21 -1.50
C ASP A 38 -13.99 -13.19 -0.33
N ASN A 39 -14.55 -12.67 0.77
CA ASN A 39 -14.93 -13.47 1.93
C ASN A 39 -16.32 -14.08 1.72
N LEU A 40 -16.53 -15.27 2.28
CA LEU A 40 -17.76 -16.03 2.06
C LEU A 40 -18.62 -16.07 3.33
N ARG A 41 -19.90 -15.67 3.23
CA ARG A 41 -20.87 -15.84 4.32
C ARG A 41 -21.41 -17.27 4.33
N LEU A 42 -21.13 -18.02 5.40
CA LEU A 42 -21.51 -19.43 5.56
C LEU A 42 -22.88 -19.62 6.23
N ILE A 43 -23.22 -18.72 7.16
CA ILE A 43 -24.48 -18.70 7.90
C ILE A 43 -24.96 -17.25 7.95
N GLY A 44 -26.20 -17.02 7.53
CA GLY A 44 -26.81 -15.70 7.31
C GLY A 44 -26.90 -15.35 5.82
N SER A 45 -27.65 -14.29 5.51
CA SER A 45 -27.80 -13.70 4.17
C SER A 45 -26.96 -12.42 4.06
N PRO A 46 -26.39 -12.07 2.89
CA PRO A 46 -25.76 -10.76 2.65
C PRO A 46 -26.64 -9.56 3.06
N ASP A 47 -27.97 -9.68 2.85
CA ASP A 47 -28.96 -8.63 3.15
C ASP A 47 -29.39 -8.57 4.62
N ASP A 48 -28.81 -9.41 5.48
CA ASP A 48 -29.13 -9.41 6.91
C ASP A 48 -28.80 -8.05 7.54
N PRO A 49 -29.59 -7.59 8.53
CA PRO A 49 -29.29 -6.36 9.26
C PRO A 49 -27.98 -6.48 10.04
N SER A 50 -27.55 -5.38 10.66
CA SER A 50 -26.30 -5.36 11.45
C SER A 50 -26.25 -6.52 12.47
N LEU A 51 -25.05 -7.02 12.75
CA LEU A 51 -24.82 -8.07 13.74
C LEU A 51 -25.39 -7.66 15.10
N ALA A 52 -25.32 -6.38 15.45
CA ALA A 52 -25.97 -5.88 16.65
C ALA A 52 -27.50 -6.01 16.60
N THR A 53 -28.12 -5.74 15.45
CA THR A 53 -29.56 -5.96 15.27
C THR A 53 -29.90 -7.45 15.39
N LEU A 54 -29.18 -8.33 14.70
CA LEU A 54 -29.39 -9.79 14.79
C LEU A 54 -29.26 -10.31 16.23
N VAL A 55 -28.25 -9.84 16.95
CA VAL A 55 -28.03 -10.21 18.35
C VAL A 55 -29.14 -9.64 19.25
N LYS A 56 -29.60 -8.40 19.03
CA LYS A 56 -30.74 -7.81 19.76
C LYS A 56 -32.02 -8.58 19.51
N ASP A 57 -32.32 -8.88 18.26
CA ASP A 57 -33.53 -9.61 17.86
C ASP A 57 -33.53 -11.01 18.49
N LYS A 58 -32.36 -11.66 18.55
CA LYS A 58 -32.21 -12.98 19.20
C LYS A 58 -32.34 -12.90 20.72
N ILE A 59 -31.88 -11.82 21.35
CA ILE A 59 -32.01 -11.61 22.82
C ILE A 59 -33.44 -11.17 23.19
N ALA A 60 -34.17 -10.54 22.27
CA ALA A 60 -35.47 -9.92 22.49
C ALA A 60 -35.45 -8.85 23.61
N GLU A 61 -36.61 -8.42 24.10
CA GLU A 61 -36.78 -7.34 25.11
C GLU A 61 -36.36 -7.72 26.55
N GLN A 62 -35.45 -8.70 26.70
CA GLN A 62 -35.03 -9.16 28.01
C GLN A 62 -34.19 -8.10 28.75
N LYS A 63 -34.40 -7.96 30.07
CA LYS A 63 -33.56 -7.10 30.91
C LYS A 63 -32.14 -7.67 31.04
N ILE A 64 -31.17 -7.03 30.40
CA ILE A 64 -29.77 -7.45 30.38
C ILE A 64 -29.00 -6.85 31.57
N ARG A 65 -28.24 -7.69 32.29
CA ARG A 65 -27.31 -7.20 33.33
C ARG A 65 -26.10 -6.50 32.70
N SER A 66 -25.56 -5.48 33.36
CA SER A 66 -24.46 -4.65 32.84
C SER A 66 -23.17 -5.42 32.49
N ASN A 67 -22.95 -6.60 33.06
CA ASN A 67 -21.80 -7.48 32.79
C ASN A 67 -22.20 -8.78 32.06
N ALA A 68 -23.32 -8.78 31.34
CA ALA A 68 -23.72 -9.91 30.51
C ALA A 68 -22.73 -10.10 29.36
N VAL A 69 -22.64 -11.33 28.86
CA VAL A 69 -21.97 -11.60 27.58
C VAL A 69 -23.08 -11.63 26.55
N LEU A 70 -23.06 -10.67 25.63
CA LEU A 70 -24.08 -10.48 24.60
C LEU A 70 -23.92 -11.51 23.49
N ALA A 71 -22.68 -11.76 23.07
CA ALA A 71 -22.33 -12.73 22.04
C ALA A 71 -20.95 -13.36 22.34
N VAL A 72 -20.70 -14.51 21.75
CA VAL A 72 -19.40 -15.19 21.73
C VAL A 72 -18.95 -15.34 20.29
N GLU A 73 -17.77 -14.82 19.99
CA GLU A 73 -17.11 -15.01 18.71
C GLU A 73 -16.25 -16.28 18.78
N LEU A 74 -16.46 -17.18 17.82
CA LEU A 74 -15.65 -18.36 17.58
C LEU A 74 -14.69 -18.05 16.42
N LEU A 75 -13.39 -18.16 16.68
CA LEU A 75 -12.35 -18.18 15.65
C LEU A 75 -12.04 -19.64 15.33
N LEU A 76 -12.31 -20.05 14.11
CA LEU A 76 -12.17 -21.42 13.62
C LEU A 76 -11.19 -21.45 12.45
N SER A 77 -10.13 -22.23 12.52
CA SER A 77 -9.12 -22.33 11.46
C SER A 77 -8.40 -23.68 11.53
N ALA A 78 -7.38 -23.87 10.72
CA ALA A 78 -6.48 -25.01 10.73
C ALA A 78 -5.03 -24.56 10.55
N SER A 79 -4.07 -25.46 10.82
CA SER A 79 -2.67 -25.18 10.52
C SER A 79 -2.44 -24.85 9.03
N PRO A 80 -1.51 -23.95 8.68
CA PRO A 80 -1.15 -23.63 7.29
C PRO A 80 -0.92 -24.85 6.41
N GLU A 81 -0.20 -25.85 6.93
CA GLU A 81 0.14 -27.10 6.20
C GLU A 81 -1.09 -27.90 5.75
N TYR A 82 -2.27 -27.67 6.34
CA TYR A 82 -3.53 -28.29 5.86
C TYR A 82 -4.00 -27.67 4.54
N PHE A 83 -3.99 -26.34 4.47
CA PHE A 83 -4.48 -25.60 3.31
C PHE A 83 -3.49 -25.63 2.15
N ARG A 84 -2.20 -25.70 2.45
CA ARG A 84 -1.09 -25.66 1.49
C ARG A 84 0.01 -26.66 1.90
N PRO A 85 -0.22 -27.97 1.69
CA PRO A 85 0.72 -29.01 2.10
C PRO A 85 2.06 -28.93 1.38
N ASP A 86 2.08 -28.45 0.14
CA ASP A 86 3.29 -28.37 -0.69
C ASP A 86 4.18 -27.18 -0.34
N ASP A 87 3.62 -26.11 0.23
CA ASP A 87 4.34 -24.87 0.56
C ASP A 87 3.65 -24.11 1.71
N PRO A 88 3.90 -24.48 2.98
CA PRO A 88 3.28 -23.87 4.16
C PRO A 88 3.56 -22.37 4.36
N ASP A 89 4.62 -21.84 3.75
CA ASP A 89 5.05 -20.45 3.92
C ASP A 89 4.41 -19.50 2.89
N LYS A 90 3.78 -20.03 1.83
CA LYS A 90 3.08 -19.25 0.81
C LYS A 90 1.76 -18.66 1.30
N ALA A 91 1.84 -17.54 1.99
CA ALA A 91 0.70 -16.76 2.49
C ALA A 91 -0.32 -16.44 1.38
N GLY A 92 -1.61 -16.57 1.68
CA GLY A 92 -2.71 -16.28 0.74
C GLY A 92 -2.99 -17.34 -0.34
N TYR A 93 -2.20 -18.42 -0.39
CA TYR A 93 -2.47 -19.60 -1.23
C TYR A 93 -3.12 -20.73 -0.42
N TYR A 94 -4.04 -21.46 -1.05
CA TYR A 94 -4.69 -22.65 -0.49
C TYR A 94 -5.21 -23.57 -1.60
N LEU A 95 -5.27 -24.87 -1.34
CA LEU A 95 -5.86 -25.86 -2.24
C LEU A 95 -7.40 -25.79 -2.15
N PRO A 96 -8.12 -25.58 -3.26
CA PRO A 96 -9.58 -25.41 -3.26
C PRO A 96 -10.33 -26.56 -2.56
N GLN A 97 -9.98 -27.82 -2.85
CA GLN A 97 -10.64 -28.98 -2.24
C GLN A 97 -10.51 -29.00 -0.72
N ARG A 98 -9.30 -28.72 -0.19
CA ARG A 98 -9.05 -28.69 1.27
C ARG A 98 -9.85 -27.61 1.95
N LEU A 99 -10.00 -26.45 1.29
CA LEU A 99 -10.81 -25.34 1.78
C LEU A 99 -12.29 -25.71 1.83
N GLU A 100 -12.81 -26.32 0.76
CA GLU A 100 -14.21 -26.76 0.68
C GLU A 100 -14.54 -27.81 1.75
N ASP A 101 -13.67 -28.82 1.92
CA ASP A 101 -13.81 -29.85 2.94
C ASP A 101 -13.86 -29.23 4.36
N PHE A 102 -12.94 -28.29 4.64
CA PHE A 102 -12.90 -27.55 5.91
C PHE A 102 -14.17 -26.73 6.11
N GLN A 103 -14.58 -25.96 5.10
CA GLN A 103 -15.78 -25.14 5.14
C GLN A 103 -17.02 -25.96 5.46
N GLN A 104 -17.21 -27.09 4.76
CA GLN A 104 -18.38 -27.95 4.93
C GLN A 104 -18.40 -28.59 6.32
N ALA A 105 -17.27 -29.13 6.76
CA ALA A 105 -17.14 -29.72 8.10
C ALA A 105 -17.47 -28.68 9.19
N THR A 106 -16.92 -27.46 9.08
CA THR A 106 -17.14 -26.40 10.07
C THR A 106 -18.60 -25.94 10.10
N ARG A 107 -19.24 -25.81 8.94
CA ARG A 107 -20.66 -25.43 8.84
C ARG A 107 -21.57 -26.49 9.48
N CYS A 108 -21.32 -27.77 9.19
CA CYS A 108 -22.05 -28.88 9.83
C CYS A 108 -21.90 -28.84 11.36
N TRP A 109 -20.68 -28.67 11.85
CA TRP A 109 -20.41 -28.62 13.29
C TRP A 109 -21.10 -27.43 13.99
N LEU A 110 -21.07 -26.24 13.39
CA LEU A 110 -21.74 -25.05 13.93
C LEU A 110 -23.26 -25.28 14.07
N ASN A 111 -23.88 -25.84 13.02
CA ASN A 111 -25.31 -26.14 13.01
C ASN A 111 -25.69 -27.21 14.03
N GLN A 112 -24.90 -28.28 14.17
CA GLN A 112 -25.17 -29.36 15.13
C GLN A 112 -24.96 -28.94 16.58
N THR A 113 -23.92 -28.13 16.85
CA THR A 113 -23.49 -27.80 18.22
C THR A 113 -24.26 -26.62 18.79
N PHE A 114 -24.48 -25.58 17.99
CA PHE A 114 -25.08 -24.33 18.45
C PHE A 114 -26.44 -24.04 17.80
N GLY A 115 -26.67 -24.58 16.60
CA GLY A 115 -27.95 -24.46 15.88
C GLY A 115 -28.35 -23.01 15.65
N ASP A 116 -29.58 -22.69 16.02
CA ASP A 116 -30.18 -21.37 15.84
C ASP A 116 -29.50 -20.26 16.66
N ARG A 117 -28.63 -20.62 17.62
CA ARG A 117 -27.84 -19.66 18.40
C ARG A 117 -26.75 -18.99 17.57
N VAL A 118 -26.35 -19.58 16.45
CA VAL A 118 -25.39 -18.96 15.52
C VAL A 118 -26.15 -17.94 14.68
N VAL A 119 -25.81 -16.66 14.86
CA VAL A 119 -26.49 -15.57 14.14
C VAL A 119 -25.78 -15.21 12.85
N ARG A 120 -24.47 -15.47 12.76
CA ARG A 120 -23.66 -15.19 11.56
C ARG A 120 -22.37 -16.00 11.58
N ALA A 121 -21.92 -16.46 10.41
CA ALA A 121 -20.58 -17.04 10.25
C ALA A 121 -19.97 -16.62 8.92
N GLU A 122 -18.73 -16.15 8.95
CA GLU A 122 -18.02 -15.59 7.79
C GLU A 122 -16.64 -16.24 7.66
N LEU A 123 -16.33 -16.74 6.47
CA LEU A 123 -15.05 -17.32 6.07
C LEU A 123 -14.20 -16.22 5.43
N HIS A 124 -13.07 -15.92 6.05
CA HIS A 124 -12.07 -15.00 5.54
C HIS A 124 -11.01 -15.73 4.74
N LEU A 125 -10.80 -15.27 3.51
CA LEU A 125 -9.81 -15.80 2.54
C LEU A 125 -8.75 -14.77 2.16
N ASP A 126 -8.97 -13.53 2.56
CA ASP A 126 -8.15 -12.36 2.28
C ASP A 126 -6.94 -12.21 3.21
N GLU A 127 -6.84 -12.96 4.30
CA GLU A 127 -5.67 -12.95 5.19
C GLU A 127 -4.69 -14.10 4.88
N ILE A 128 -3.63 -14.25 5.69
CA ILE A 128 -2.52 -15.21 5.45
C ILE A 128 -2.99 -16.68 5.41
N THR A 129 -3.95 -17.04 6.25
CA THR A 129 -4.49 -18.41 6.36
C THR A 129 -6.02 -18.34 6.49
N PRO A 130 -6.78 -19.16 5.73
CA PRO A 130 -8.22 -19.21 5.83
C PRO A 130 -8.72 -19.43 7.26
N HIS A 131 -9.70 -18.63 7.68
CA HIS A 131 -10.30 -18.75 9.01
C HIS A 131 -11.74 -18.24 9.03
N ILE A 132 -12.55 -18.75 9.95
CA ILE A 132 -13.96 -18.43 10.09
C ILE A 132 -14.21 -17.70 11.40
N HIS A 133 -14.96 -16.61 11.33
CA HIS A 133 -15.55 -15.93 12.48
C HIS A 133 -17.02 -16.31 12.57
N ALA A 134 -17.41 -17.00 13.65
CA ALA A 134 -18.81 -17.35 13.92
C ALA A 134 -19.32 -16.66 15.19
N TYR A 135 -20.48 -16.03 15.13
CA TYR A 135 -21.08 -15.32 16.25
C TYR A 135 -22.24 -16.11 16.85
N VAL A 136 -22.12 -16.42 18.13
CA VAL A 136 -23.10 -17.22 18.88
C VAL A 136 -23.71 -16.40 20.01
N VAL A 137 -25.03 -16.31 20.06
CA VAL A 137 -25.75 -15.69 21.18
C VAL A 137 -25.93 -16.75 22.28
N PRO A 138 -25.39 -16.54 23.49
CA PRO A 138 -25.32 -17.60 24.49
C PRO A 138 -26.63 -17.75 25.27
N LEU A 139 -27.69 -18.23 24.63
CA LEU A 139 -29.00 -18.49 25.25
C LEU A 139 -29.05 -19.89 25.87
N ASP A 140 -29.50 -20.00 27.11
CA ASP A 140 -29.80 -21.28 27.75
C ASP A 140 -31.13 -21.89 27.23
N GLU A 141 -31.49 -23.06 27.76
CA GLU A 141 -32.72 -23.77 27.37
C GLU A 141 -34.00 -22.98 27.72
N ARG A 142 -33.89 -21.94 28.56
CA ARG A 142 -34.98 -21.05 28.96
C ARG A 142 -35.00 -19.76 28.15
N GLY A 143 -34.15 -19.65 27.13
CA GLY A 143 -34.02 -18.47 26.28
C GLY A 143 -33.33 -17.28 26.97
N LYS A 144 -32.65 -17.47 28.11
CA LYS A 144 -31.95 -16.39 28.82
C LYS A 144 -30.46 -16.37 28.50
N LEU A 145 -29.87 -15.17 28.47
CA LEU A 145 -28.42 -14.99 28.29
C LEU A 145 -27.62 -15.64 29.43
N ASN A 146 -26.92 -16.74 29.10
CA ASN A 146 -26.17 -17.53 30.05
C ASN A 146 -24.88 -18.13 29.43
N CYS A 147 -23.91 -17.28 29.14
CA CYS A 147 -22.59 -17.70 28.64
C CYS A 147 -21.85 -18.66 29.61
N ARG A 148 -22.10 -18.57 30.93
CA ARG A 148 -21.48 -19.49 31.90
C ARG A 148 -21.96 -20.92 31.70
N ARG A 149 -23.22 -21.13 31.34
CA ARG A 149 -23.79 -22.47 31.09
C ARG A 149 -23.23 -23.11 29.82
N LEU A 150 -23.05 -22.34 28.74
CA LEU A 150 -22.59 -22.85 27.45
C LEU A 150 -21.06 -23.01 27.38
N PHE A 151 -20.30 -22.01 27.83
CA PHE A 151 -18.86 -21.92 27.62
C PHE A 151 -18.05 -21.90 28.93
N GLY A 152 -18.68 -22.24 30.06
CA GLY A 152 -18.02 -22.21 31.36
C GLY A 152 -18.70 -23.12 32.38
N GLY A 153 -18.75 -22.67 33.62
CA GLY A 153 -19.41 -23.39 34.71
C GLY A 153 -18.48 -24.38 35.40
N HIS A 154 -17.80 -25.23 34.64
CA HIS A 154 -16.75 -26.14 35.12
C HIS A 154 -15.46 -25.96 34.32
N ARG A 155 -14.34 -26.41 34.90
CA ARG A 155 -12.97 -26.14 34.41
C ARG A 155 -12.69 -26.71 33.01
N GLU A 156 -13.41 -27.77 32.62
CA GLU A 156 -13.12 -28.57 31.43
C GLU A 156 -13.96 -28.20 30.21
N LYS A 157 -14.98 -27.34 30.34
CA LYS A 157 -15.94 -27.04 29.25
C LYS A 157 -15.27 -26.55 27.96
N LEU A 158 -14.20 -25.76 28.07
CA LEU A 158 -13.45 -25.29 26.91
C LEU A 158 -12.53 -26.37 26.33
N SER A 159 -12.07 -27.32 27.15
CA SER A 159 -11.36 -28.51 26.65
C SER A 159 -12.33 -29.40 25.89
N GLU A 160 -13.53 -29.65 26.43
CA GLU A 160 -14.58 -30.41 25.75
C GLU A 160 -14.97 -29.77 24.41
N LEU A 161 -15.07 -28.43 24.36
CA LEU A 161 -15.35 -27.72 23.12
C LEU A 161 -14.28 -27.98 22.06
N GLN A 162 -13.00 -27.94 22.45
CA GLN A 162 -11.90 -28.24 21.54
C GLN A 162 -11.87 -29.72 21.13
N ASP A 163 -12.16 -30.63 22.07
CA ASP A 163 -12.24 -32.08 21.82
C ASP A 163 -13.38 -32.38 20.81
N ASN A 164 -14.53 -31.73 20.99
CA ASN A 164 -15.70 -31.85 20.11
C ASN A 164 -15.47 -31.24 18.73
N TYR A 165 -14.83 -30.06 18.64
CA TYR A 165 -14.48 -29.46 17.35
C TYR A 165 -13.49 -30.32 16.58
N ALA A 166 -12.44 -30.83 17.25
CA ALA A 166 -11.46 -31.71 16.61
C ALA A 166 -12.08 -33.02 16.13
N ALA A 167 -13.02 -33.61 16.88
CA ALA A 167 -13.73 -34.81 16.44
C ALA A 167 -14.53 -34.56 15.14
N ALA A 168 -15.15 -33.39 14.99
CA ALA A 168 -15.86 -33.02 13.76
C ALA A 168 -14.91 -32.76 12.59
N MET A 169 -13.68 -32.30 12.85
CA MET A 169 -12.66 -32.06 11.82
C MET A 169 -11.82 -33.30 11.49
N ALA A 170 -11.99 -34.41 12.21
CA ALA A 170 -11.22 -35.62 11.99
C ALA A 170 -11.43 -36.22 10.59
N SER A 171 -12.64 -36.09 10.03
CA SER A 171 -12.97 -36.57 8.67
C SER A 171 -12.18 -35.88 7.57
N VAL A 172 -11.69 -34.66 7.82
CA VAL A 172 -10.86 -33.91 6.86
C VAL A 172 -9.37 -34.05 7.17
N GLY A 173 -8.99 -34.85 8.17
CA GLY A 173 -7.60 -35.13 8.52
C GLY A 173 -6.96 -34.09 9.44
N LEU A 174 -7.76 -33.30 10.18
CA LEU A 174 -7.26 -32.38 11.20
C LEU A 174 -7.30 -33.01 12.58
N GLU A 175 -6.24 -32.78 13.35
CA GLU A 175 -6.10 -33.36 14.69
C GLU A 175 -6.40 -32.36 15.81
N ARG A 176 -6.68 -32.90 16.99
CA ARG A 176 -6.82 -32.14 18.23
C ARG A 176 -5.48 -31.52 18.62
N GLY A 177 -5.48 -30.21 18.90
CA GLY A 177 -4.30 -29.55 19.49
C GLY A 177 -3.90 -30.17 20.84
N ILE A 178 -2.68 -29.92 21.32
CA ILE A 178 -2.13 -30.57 22.52
C ILE A 178 -2.99 -30.29 23.77
N LYS A 179 -3.55 -31.33 24.38
CA LYS A 179 -4.36 -31.24 25.61
C LYS A 179 -3.47 -30.83 26.79
N GLY A 180 -3.93 -29.86 27.59
CA GLY A 180 -3.14 -29.32 28.70
C GLY A 180 -1.96 -28.44 28.28
N SER A 181 -1.91 -28.00 27.02
CA SER A 181 -0.88 -27.08 26.53
C SER A 181 -0.74 -25.85 27.45
N ARG A 182 0.51 -25.55 27.83
CA ARG A 182 0.87 -24.35 28.61
C ARG A 182 1.04 -23.11 27.73
N ALA A 183 0.83 -23.23 26.42
CA ALA A 183 0.94 -22.12 25.49
C ALA A 183 -0.04 -21.01 25.88
N LYS A 184 0.50 -19.84 26.24
CA LYS A 184 -0.32 -18.67 26.55
C LYS A 184 -0.77 -18.06 25.23
N HIS A 185 -2.08 -17.83 25.08
CA HIS A 185 -2.61 -17.09 23.94
C HIS A 185 -1.91 -15.73 23.84
N THR A 186 -1.16 -15.54 22.77
CA THR A 186 -0.61 -14.26 22.36
C THR A 186 -1.64 -13.60 21.45
N LYS A 187 -2.14 -12.42 21.84
CA LYS A 187 -2.88 -11.58 20.88
C LYS A 187 -1.96 -11.37 19.67
N ILE A 188 -2.49 -11.32 18.44
CA ILE A 188 -1.69 -11.12 17.22
C ILE A 188 -0.78 -9.86 17.35
N ASN A 189 -1.25 -8.83 18.07
CA ASN A 189 -0.46 -7.65 18.44
C ASN A 189 0.80 -7.95 19.26
N LYS A 190 0.86 -9.04 20.04
CA LYS A 190 2.04 -9.45 20.81
C LYS A 190 3.12 -10.10 19.94
N TYR A 191 2.78 -10.75 18.84
CA TYR A 191 3.78 -11.30 17.90
C TYR A 191 4.50 -10.14 17.18
N TYR A 192 3.75 -9.10 16.78
CA TYR A 192 4.34 -7.84 16.31
C TYR A 192 5.00 -7.01 17.41
N ALA A 193 4.57 -7.10 18.67
CA ALA A 193 5.22 -6.40 19.78
C ALA A 193 6.53 -7.07 20.23
N ALA A 194 6.68 -8.38 20.06
CA ALA A 194 7.93 -9.10 20.34
C ALA A 194 9.00 -8.81 19.28
N VAL A 195 8.60 -8.58 18.03
CA VAL A 195 9.50 -8.09 16.95
C VAL A 195 9.82 -6.59 17.12
N ASN A 196 9.01 -5.85 17.89
CA ASN A 196 9.17 -4.41 18.16
C ASN A 196 9.55 -4.08 19.62
N GLN A 197 9.99 -5.05 20.44
CA GLN A 197 10.55 -4.75 21.75
C GLN A 197 12.05 -4.54 21.59
N SER A 198 12.55 -3.34 21.90
CA SER A 198 12.84 -3.06 23.29
C SER A 198 12.43 -1.65 23.73
N PHE A 199 11.40 -1.57 24.57
CA PHE A 199 11.46 -0.66 25.71
C PHE A 199 11.24 -1.48 26.96
N GLU A 200 12.33 -1.59 27.74
CA GLU A 200 12.23 -1.94 29.14
C GLU A 200 11.16 -1.04 29.75
N THR A 201 10.11 -1.66 30.28
CA THR A 201 9.17 -1.00 31.17
C THR A 201 9.98 -0.25 32.22
N LEU A 202 9.96 1.07 32.17
CA LEU A 202 10.48 1.90 33.25
C LEU A 202 9.78 1.47 34.52
N ASN A 203 10.56 0.89 35.43
CA ASN A 203 10.13 0.57 36.78
C ASN A 203 9.95 1.90 37.51
N LEU A 204 8.85 2.60 37.26
CA LEU A 204 8.48 3.87 37.90
C LEU A 204 8.65 3.85 39.43
N PRO A 205 8.38 2.74 40.17
CA PRO A 205 8.57 2.71 41.62
C PRO A 205 10.03 2.85 42.08
N SER A 206 11.02 2.51 41.25
CA SER A 206 12.44 2.58 41.63
C SER A 206 13.10 3.94 41.38
N PHE A 207 12.38 4.88 40.74
CA PHE A 207 12.90 6.22 40.41
C PHE A 207 12.40 7.33 41.33
N PHE A 208 11.44 7.05 42.21
CA PHE A 208 10.98 8.03 43.21
C PHE A 208 11.93 8.00 44.42
N PRO A 209 12.70 9.07 44.69
CA PRO A 209 13.53 9.14 45.88
C PRO A 209 12.65 9.21 47.13
N GLN A 210 13.14 8.66 48.25
CA GLN A 210 12.48 8.84 49.54
C GLN A 210 12.57 10.32 49.98
N PRO A 211 11.55 10.86 50.67
CA PRO A 211 11.59 12.23 51.19
C PRO A 211 12.74 12.40 52.19
N GLN A 212 13.48 13.50 52.11
CA GLN A 212 14.52 13.81 53.09
C GLN A 212 13.91 14.50 54.32
N ALA A 213 14.45 14.25 55.51
CA ALA A 213 13.92 14.84 56.76
C ALA A 213 14.08 16.38 56.74
N GLY A 214 12.97 17.10 56.79
CA GLY A 214 12.93 18.58 56.71
C GLY A 214 12.76 19.17 55.31
N GLU A 215 12.66 18.34 54.26
CA GLU A 215 12.43 18.80 52.88
C GLU A 215 10.99 19.31 52.70
N SER A 216 10.82 20.48 52.07
CA SER A 216 9.50 21.01 51.73
C SER A 216 8.90 20.22 50.55
N SER A 217 7.57 20.15 50.50
CA SER A 217 6.83 19.42 49.45
C SER A 217 7.16 19.92 48.04
N GLU A 218 7.48 21.20 47.90
CA GLU A 218 7.81 21.84 46.63
C GLU A 218 9.23 21.51 46.16
N SER A 219 10.20 21.44 47.07
CA SER A 219 11.58 21.00 46.79
C SER A 219 11.62 19.53 46.35
N TYR A 220 10.86 18.66 47.04
CA TYR A 220 10.73 17.25 46.68
C TYR A 220 10.15 17.06 45.26
N ARG A 221 9.13 17.86 44.90
CA ARG A 221 8.52 17.85 43.57
C ARG A 221 9.52 18.27 42.49
N GLN A 222 10.25 19.36 42.71
CA GLN A 222 11.22 19.90 41.75
C GLN A 222 12.34 18.89 41.46
N ARG A 223 12.90 18.28 42.50
CA ARG A 223 13.95 17.25 42.42
C ARG A 223 13.50 16.00 41.65
N THR A 224 12.26 15.57 41.89
CA THR A 224 11.66 14.43 41.20
C THR A 224 11.46 14.73 39.70
N ILE A 225 11.03 15.94 39.35
CA ILE A 225 10.85 16.36 37.95
C ILE A 225 12.20 16.41 37.20
N GLU A 226 13.27 16.92 37.83
CA GLU A 226 14.59 16.98 37.19
C GLU A 226 15.20 15.60 36.96
N LEU A 227 15.04 14.67 37.90
CA LEU A 227 15.50 13.28 37.77
C LEU A 227 14.79 12.53 36.63
N LEU A 228 13.51 12.82 36.38
CA LEU A 228 12.71 12.13 35.37
C LEU A 228 12.81 12.78 33.97
N ARG A 229 13.24 14.05 33.88
CA ARG A 229 13.32 14.82 32.61
C ARG A 229 14.07 14.10 31.47
N PRO A 230 15.30 13.58 31.63
CA PRO A 230 16.04 12.95 30.53
C PRO A 230 15.39 11.65 30.03
N GLN A 231 14.67 10.93 30.90
CA GLN A 231 13.94 9.72 30.50
C GLN A 231 12.64 10.05 29.77
N LEU A 232 11.94 11.11 30.18
CA LEU A 232 10.74 11.59 29.48
C LEU A 232 11.08 12.10 28.07
N GLU A 233 12.22 12.77 27.89
CA GLU A 233 12.71 13.20 26.58
C GLU A 233 13.03 12.01 25.65
N MET A 234 13.66 10.96 26.19
CA MET A 234 13.94 9.72 25.47
C MET A 234 12.65 9.03 25.00
N ILE A 235 11.64 8.94 25.88
CA ILE A 235 10.32 8.39 25.54
C ILE A 235 9.63 9.23 24.46
N ASN A 236 9.65 10.55 24.59
CA ASN A 236 9.02 11.44 23.62
C ASN A 236 9.65 11.31 22.22
N HIS A 237 10.97 11.18 22.13
CA HIS A 237 11.68 10.93 20.87
C HIS A 237 11.26 9.58 20.24
N GLN A 238 11.12 8.53 21.04
CA GLN A 238 10.72 7.20 20.58
C GLN A 238 9.26 7.14 20.14
N LEU A 239 8.38 7.88 20.81
CA LEU A 239 6.98 8.03 20.41
C LEU A 239 6.88 8.78 19.06
N ALA A 240 7.71 9.79 18.83
CA ALA A 240 7.77 10.49 17.55
C ALA A 240 8.22 9.56 16.41
N ASP A 241 9.37 8.88 16.55
CA ASP A 241 9.89 7.94 15.55
C ASP A 241 8.90 6.81 15.23
N ARG A 242 8.12 6.35 16.22
CA ARG A 242 7.05 5.36 16.00
C ARG A 242 5.92 5.91 15.14
N THR A 243 5.52 7.15 15.38
CA THR A 243 4.45 7.82 14.64
C THR A 243 4.86 8.01 13.17
N ARG A 244 6.15 8.24 12.90
CA ARG A 244 6.76 8.17 11.56
C ARG A 244 6.55 6.84 10.87
N LEU A 245 6.99 5.76 11.51
CA LEU A 245 7.06 4.44 10.89
C LEU A 245 5.65 3.92 10.59
N LEU A 246 4.67 4.26 11.44
CA LEU A 246 3.27 3.92 11.21
C LEU A 246 2.68 4.67 10.01
N THR A 247 3.00 5.96 9.86
CA THR A 247 2.53 6.74 8.70
C THR A 247 3.19 6.30 7.39
N GLU A 248 4.47 5.96 7.42
CA GLU A 248 5.20 5.41 6.25
C GLU A 248 4.66 4.04 5.83
N LYS A 249 4.36 3.16 6.78
CA LYS A 249 3.76 1.85 6.49
C LYS A 249 2.36 1.97 5.86
N GLU A 250 1.55 2.90 6.35
CA GLU A 250 0.20 3.14 5.80
C GLU A 250 0.27 3.66 4.35
N GLN A 251 1.22 4.54 4.06
CA GLN A 251 1.46 5.03 2.69
C GLN A 251 1.91 3.90 1.75
N LEU A 252 2.82 3.03 2.21
CA LEU A 252 3.26 1.87 1.42
C LEU A 252 2.10 0.90 1.13
N LYS A 253 1.22 0.67 2.11
CA LYS A 253 0.04 -0.18 1.93
C LYS A 253 -0.93 0.42 0.90
N GLN A 254 -1.22 1.72 1.00
CA GLN A 254 -2.11 2.40 0.05
C GLN A 254 -1.53 2.39 -1.38
N THR A 255 -0.22 2.55 -1.50
CA THR A 255 0.49 2.49 -2.79
C THR A 255 0.41 1.09 -3.40
N ALA A 256 0.54 0.03 -2.60
CA ALA A 256 0.38 -1.35 -3.06
C ALA A 256 -1.04 -1.67 -3.55
N ILE A 257 -2.07 -1.18 -2.83
CA ILE A 257 -3.48 -1.33 -3.24
C ILE A 257 -3.75 -0.61 -4.57
N ASN A 258 -3.26 0.61 -4.71
CA ASN A 258 -3.42 1.39 -5.94
C ASN A 258 -2.69 0.75 -7.13
N SER A 259 -1.50 0.19 -6.90
CA SER A 259 -0.73 -0.56 -7.91
C SER A 259 -1.48 -1.81 -8.39
N GLU A 260 -2.08 -2.58 -7.49
CA GLU A 260 -2.82 -3.80 -7.83
C GLU A 260 -4.12 -3.50 -8.58
N LYS A 261 -4.86 -2.46 -8.19
CA LYS A 261 -6.04 -1.98 -8.95
C LYS A 261 -5.69 -1.55 -10.37
N LEU A 262 -4.57 -0.83 -10.51
CA LEU A 262 -4.08 -0.43 -11.83
C LEU A 262 -3.69 -1.65 -12.68
N ARG A 263 -3.07 -2.68 -12.08
CA ARG A 263 -2.75 -3.93 -12.78
C ARG A 263 -4.00 -4.62 -13.31
N GLN A 264 -5.03 -4.75 -12.49
CA GLN A 264 -6.32 -5.36 -12.89
C GLN A 264 -7.02 -4.58 -14.00
N GLN A 265 -7.01 -3.24 -13.94
CA GLN A 265 -7.58 -2.41 -15.00
C GLN A 265 -6.84 -2.58 -16.33
N LEU A 266 -5.50 -2.62 -16.30
CA LEU A 266 -4.69 -2.85 -17.49
C LEU A 266 -4.88 -4.26 -18.05
N GLU A 267 -5.01 -5.28 -17.19
CA GLU A 267 -5.32 -6.65 -17.62
C GLU A 267 -6.68 -6.75 -18.31
N HIS A 268 -7.71 -6.11 -17.75
CA HIS A 268 -9.05 -6.08 -18.33
C HIS A 268 -9.08 -5.30 -19.65
N GLU A 269 -8.37 -4.17 -19.75
CA GLU A 269 -8.23 -3.42 -21.00
C GLU A 269 -7.46 -4.21 -22.06
N LEU A 270 -6.43 -4.97 -21.68
CA LEU A 270 -5.71 -5.88 -22.57
C LEU A 270 -6.63 -7.01 -23.06
N GLN A 271 -7.49 -7.57 -22.20
CA GLN A 271 -8.46 -8.59 -22.59
C GLN A 271 -9.56 -8.04 -23.51
N SER A 272 -10.08 -6.84 -23.25
CA SER A 272 -11.10 -6.22 -24.11
C SER A 272 -10.53 -5.83 -25.47
N ARG A 273 -9.31 -5.27 -25.51
CA ARG A 273 -8.57 -5.05 -26.75
C ARG A 273 -8.30 -6.38 -27.47
N ARG A 274 -7.93 -7.46 -26.76
CA ARG A 274 -7.81 -8.83 -27.30
C ARG A 274 -9.08 -9.31 -27.99
N HIS A 275 -10.24 -9.08 -27.40
CA HIS A 275 -11.52 -9.42 -28.01
C HIS A 275 -11.90 -8.53 -29.20
N GLN A 276 -11.62 -7.23 -29.14
CA GLN A 276 -11.88 -6.31 -30.25
C GLN A 276 -11.00 -6.59 -31.48
N THR A 277 -9.73 -6.96 -31.30
CA THR A 277 -8.87 -7.29 -32.46
C THR A 277 -9.19 -8.67 -33.04
N LYS A 278 -9.81 -9.59 -32.28
CA LYS A 278 -10.36 -10.84 -32.81
C LYS A 278 -11.47 -10.63 -33.85
N GLN A 279 -12.01 -9.41 -33.97
CA GLN A 279 -13.01 -9.03 -34.97
C GLN A 279 -12.43 -8.45 -36.27
N LEU A 280 -11.13 -8.11 -36.32
CA LEU A 280 -10.42 -8.04 -37.59
C LEU A 280 -10.24 -9.50 -38.01
N GLN A 281 -10.94 -9.97 -39.04
CA GLN A 281 -10.75 -11.34 -39.53
C GLN A 281 -9.28 -11.51 -39.92
N ASP A 282 -8.53 -12.25 -39.09
CA ASP A 282 -7.17 -12.66 -39.39
C ASP A 282 -7.17 -13.44 -40.72
N LEU A 283 -6.14 -13.24 -41.54
CA LEU A 283 -5.96 -14.05 -42.75
C LEU A 283 -5.91 -15.53 -42.32
N PRO A 284 -6.83 -16.40 -42.77
CA PRO A 284 -6.89 -17.77 -42.26
C PRO A 284 -5.58 -18.53 -42.56
N PRO A 285 -4.91 -19.14 -41.57
CA PRO A 285 -3.68 -19.92 -41.79
C PRO A 285 -3.85 -21.04 -42.82
N ALA A 286 -5.07 -21.59 -42.93
CA ALA A 286 -5.41 -22.59 -43.94
C ALA A 286 -5.32 -22.07 -45.39
N GLN A 287 -5.66 -20.80 -45.64
CA GLN A 287 -5.55 -20.20 -46.98
C GLN A 287 -4.09 -19.97 -47.36
N VAL A 288 -3.27 -19.51 -46.41
CA VAL A 288 -1.82 -19.33 -46.61
C VAL A 288 -1.13 -20.69 -46.82
N ALA A 289 -1.50 -21.70 -46.04
CA ALA A 289 -0.95 -23.06 -46.18
C ALA A 289 -1.29 -23.71 -47.53
N TYR A 290 -2.48 -23.44 -48.06
CA TYR A 290 -2.86 -23.87 -49.40
C TYR A 290 -1.95 -23.28 -50.48
N GLU A 291 -1.69 -21.97 -50.42
CA GLU A 291 -0.77 -21.29 -51.36
C GLU A 291 0.69 -21.74 -51.21
N LEU A 292 1.07 -22.25 -50.03
CA LEU A 292 2.37 -22.86 -49.76
C LEU A 292 2.44 -24.36 -50.15
N GLY A 293 1.34 -24.96 -50.60
CA GLY A 293 1.29 -26.38 -51.00
C GLY A 293 1.37 -27.36 -49.82
N LEU A 294 1.02 -26.94 -48.60
CA LEU A 294 1.10 -27.77 -47.39
C LEU A 294 -0.16 -28.63 -47.21
N ASN A 295 -0.02 -29.96 -47.31
CA ASN A 295 -1.11 -30.91 -47.17
C ASN A 295 -1.23 -31.47 -45.73
N HIS A 296 -2.09 -30.82 -44.94
CA HIS A 296 -2.68 -31.24 -43.65
C HIS A 296 -1.87 -31.13 -42.34
N SER A 297 -2.62 -30.74 -41.28
CA SER A 297 -2.27 -30.53 -39.86
C SER A 297 -1.29 -29.39 -39.59
N LEU A 298 -1.75 -28.15 -39.78
CA LEU A 298 -1.09 -26.98 -39.19
C LEU A 298 -1.09 -27.14 -37.66
N GLN A 299 0.06 -26.90 -37.02
CA GLN A 299 0.09 -26.86 -35.56
C GLN A 299 -0.89 -25.78 -35.08
N PRO A 300 -1.68 -26.05 -34.02
CA PRO A 300 -2.52 -25.01 -33.44
C PRO A 300 -1.59 -23.87 -32.98
N HIS A 301 -1.86 -22.65 -33.45
CA HIS A 301 -1.18 -21.40 -33.08
C HIS A 301 0.04 -20.93 -33.89
N ILE A 302 0.29 -21.44 -35.11
CA ILE A 302 1.31 -20.85 -35.99
C ILE A 302 0.78 -19.57 -36.65
N ASP A 303 1.55 -18.50 -36.55
CA ASP A 303 1.31 -17.24 -37.23
C ASP A 303 1.53 -17.36 -38.75
N THR A 304 0.60 -16.80 -39.53
CA THR A 304 0.64 -16.76 -41.00
C THR A 304 1.95 -16.22 -41.58
N LEU A 305 2.54 -15.19 -40.97
CA LEU A 305 3.79 -14.61 -41.47
C LEU A 305 4.97 -15.54 -41.14
N ASP A 306 5.01 -16.08 -39.93
CA ASP A 306 6.01 -17.07 -39.52
C ASP A 306 5.94 -18.34 -40.37
N LEU A 307 4.73 -18.78 -40.76
CA LEU A 307 4.55 -19.93 -41.64
C LEU A 307 5.23 -19.71 -43.00
N VAL A 308 5.08 -18.53 -43.60
CA VAL A 308 5.72 -18.17 -44.87
C VAL A 308 7.23 -18.05 -44.69
N MET A 309 7.68 -17.38 -43.63
CA MET A 309 9.10 -17.20 -43.32
C MET A 309 9.80 -18.54 -43.09
N GLN A 310 9.21 -19.46 -42.32
CA GLN A 310 9.78 -20.76 -42.01
C GLN A 310 9.76 -21.71 -43.21
N THR A 311 8.64 -21.74 -43.95
CA THR A 311 8.48 -22.69 -45.08
C THR A 311 9.41 -22.32 -46.24
N ASN A 312 9.52 -21.03 -46.56
CA ASN A 312 10.32 -20.57 -47.70
C ASN A 312 11.71 -20.03 -47.31
N GLN A 313 12.05 -20.03 -46.02
CA GLN A 313 13.27 -19.41 -45.48
C GLN A 313 13.41 -17.91 -45.85
N TYR A 314 12.28 -17.21 -45.88
CA TYR A 314 12.21 -15.80 -46.26
C TYR A 314 12.49 -14.85 -45.09
N THR A 315 13.11 -13.70 -45.38
CA THR A 315 13.15 -12.57 -44.46
C THR A 315 11.77 -11.94 -44.29
N PHE A 316 11.59 -11.10 -43.27
CA PHE A 316 10.32 -10.38 -43.03
C PHE A 316 9.83 -9.62 -44.26
N ASP A 317 10.74 -8.92 -44.96
CA ASP A 317 10.41 -8.15 -46.16
C ASP A 317 9.99 -9.06 -47.32
N GLN A 318 10.67 -10.20 -47.50
CA GLN A 318 10.36 -11.19 -48.53
C GLN A 318 9.04 -11.90 -48.27
N ALA A 319 8.75 -12.27 -47.02
CA ALA A 319 7.48 -12.87 -46.63
C ALA A 319 6.32 -11.89 -46.75
N SER A 320 6.53 -10.62 -46.41
CA SER A 320 5.55 -9.55 -46.60
C SER A 320 5.25 -9.32 -48.09
N ALA A 321 6.27 -9.29 -48.94
CA ALA A 321 6.10 -9.18 -50.39
C ALA A 321 5.35 -10.39 -50.98
N TRP A 322 5.65 -11.60 -50.51
CA TRP A 322 4.95 -12.82 -50.92
C TRP A 322 3.46 -12.80 -50.54
N LEU A 323 3.14 -12.32 -49.33
CA LEU A 323 1.74 -12.17 -48.88
C LEU A 323 1.01 -11.06 -49.65
N TYR A 324 1.71 -9.97 -49.98
CA TYR A 324 1.16 -8.90 -50.80
C TYR A 324 0.79 -9.40 -52.20
N GLU A 325 1.67 -10.18 -52.82
CA GLU A 325 1.45 -10.72 -54.17
C GLU A 325 0.20 -11.60 -54.25
N ARG A 326 -0.08 -12.42 -53.22
CA ARG A 326 -1.17 -13.40 -53.24
C ARG A 326 -2.47 -12.95 -52.58
N PHE A 327 -2.38 -12.12 -51.54
CA PHE A 327 -3.54 -11.72 -50.73
C PHE A 327 -3.77 -10.20 -50.74
N GLY A 328 -2.98 -9.46 -51.53
CA GLY A 328 -3.05 -8.01 -51.64
C GLY A 328 -2.63 -7.28 -50.37
N THR A 329 -2.76 -5.95 -50.40
CA THR A 329 -2.39 -5.07 -49.29
C THR A 329 -3.09 -5.45 -47.98
N GLN A 330 -4.36 -5.83 -48.05
CA GLN A 330 -5.16 -6.15 -46.87
C GLN A 330 -4.71 -7.45 -46.19
N GLY A 331 -4.46 -8.53 -46.96
CA GLY A 331 -3.99 -9.80 -46.40
C GLY A 331 -2.58 -9.71 -45.83
N MET A 332 -1.68 -8.99 -46.51
CA MET A 332 -0.34 -8.69 -45.99
C MET A 332 -0.40 -7.93 -44.66
N LEU A 333 -1.17 -6.84 -44.60
CA LEU A 333 -1.28 -6.04 -43.37
C LEU A 333 -1.86 -6.83 -42.20
N GLN A 334 -2.86 -7.69 -42.46
CA GLN A 334 -3.45 -8.55 -41.43
C GLN A 334 -2.40 -9.49 -40.83
N ALA A 335 -1.63 -10.19 -41.69
CA ALA A 335 -0.58 -11.10 -41.24
C ALA A 335 0.53 -10.38 -40.46
N VAL A 336 0.99 -9.22 -40.94
CA VAL A 336 2.03 -8.42 -40.25
C VAL A 336 1.56 -7.88 -38.91
N ILE A 337 0.32 -7.38 -38.83
CA ILE A 337 -0.25 -6.86 -37.58
C ILE A 337 -0.39 -7.98 -36.54
N HIS A 338 -0.83 -9.17 -36.98
CA HIS A 338 -0.91 -10.35 -36.13
C HIS A 338 0.47 -10.72 -35.58
N HIS A 339 1.48 -10.79 -36.45
CA HIS A 339 2.85 -11.11 -36.10
C HIS A 339 3.46 -10.15 -35.08
N ALA A 340 3.43 -8.85 -35.40
CA ALA A 340 3.98 -7.80 -34.54
C ALA A 340 3.31 -7.81 -33.15
N ARG A 341 2.00 -8.11 -33.11
CA ARG A 341 1.24 -8.19 -31.87
C ARG A 341 1.64 -9.41 -31.03
N THR A 342 1.74 -10.58 -31.63
CA THR A 342 2.12 -11.81 -30.92
C THR A 342 3.54 -11.68 -30.35
N GLN A 343 4.47 -11.15 -31.15
CA GLN A 343 5.81 -10.83 -30.66
C GLN A 343 5.81 -9.81 -29.52
N ALA A 344 5.06 -8.72 -29.63
CA ALA A 344 4.97 -7.73 -28.57
C ALA A 344 4.40 -8.30 -27.25
N LEU A 345 3.39 -9.18 -27.33
CA LEU A 345 2.82 -9.85 -26.16
C LEU A 345 3.82 -10.84 -25.52
N ASN A 346 4.56 -11.59 -26.33
CA ASN A 346 5.61 -12.48 -25.85
C ASN A 346 6.72 -11.69 -25.17
N ILE A 347 7.20 -10.61 -25.79
CA ILE A 347 8.19 -9.71 -25.18
C ILE A 347 7.67 -9.20 -23.84
N ALA A 348 6.44 -8.69 -23.79
CA ALA A 348 5.83 -8.15 -22.58
C ALA A 348 5.76 -9.16 -21.42
N GLN A 349 5.58 -10.46 -21.70
CA GLN A 349 5.59 -11.52 -20.67
C GLN A 349 6.97 -11.72 -20.03
N PHE A 350 8.05 -11.33 -20.72
CA PHE A 350 9.43 -11.50 -20.25
C PHE A 350 10.13 -10.17 -19.90
N ILE A 351 9.41 -9.04 -19.87
CA ILE A 351 10.00 -7.75 -19.45
C ILE A 351 10.29 -7.79 -17.95
N CYS A 352 11.56 -7.94 -17.59
CA CYS A 352 12.06 -7.62 -16.26
C CYS A 352 12.40 -6.12 -16.20
N PHE A 353 11.57 -5.33 -15.53
CA PHE A 353 11.86 -3.90 -15.32
C PHE A 353 13.06 -3.75 -14.38
N GLN A 354 14.23 -3.45 -14.95
CA GLN A 354 15.39 -3.10 -14.14
C GLN A 354 15.11 -1.82 -13.35
N PRO A 355 15.48 -1.75 -12.06
CA PRO A 355 15.35 -0.52 -11.27
C PRO A 355 16.21 0.58 -11.90
N PHE A 356 15.75 1.82 -11.80
CA PHE A 356 16.51 2.96 -12.30
C PHE A 356 17.83 3.10 -11.52
N VAL A 357 18.94 3.21 -12.25
CA VAL A 357 20.24 3.49 -11.67
C VAL A 357 20.57 4.96 -11.91
N PRO A 358 20.66 5.80 -10.86
CA PRO A 358 20.98 7.20 -11.02
C PRO A 358 22.44 7.41 -11.45
N PRO A 359 22.79 8.57 -12.05
CA PRO A 359 24.17 8.92 -12.36
C PRO A 359 25.07 8.78 -11.13
N GLN A 360 26.29 8.26 -11.32
CA GLN A 360 27.21 8.09 -10.20
C GLN A 360 27.63 9.44 -9.64
N GLN A 361 27.55 9.57 -8.31
CA GLN A 361 28.00 10.76 -7.60
C GLN A 361 29.52 10.92 -7.72
N ASN A 362 29.97 12.09 -8.17
CA ASN A 362 31.37 12.47 -8.21
C ASN A 362 31.65 13.60 -7.20
N ALA A 363 32.34 13.27 -6.11
CA ALA A 363 32.70 14.23 -5.08
C ALA A 363 33.72 15.28 -5.57
N ALA A 364 34.51 14.99 -6.61
CA ALA A 364 35.50 15.93 -7.14
C ALA A 364 34.86 17.10 -7.90
N CYS A 365 33.72 16.86 -8.56
CA CYS A 365 32.96 17.87 -9.30
C CYS A 365 31.96 18.63 -8.41
N TRP A 366 31.73 18.17 -7.18
CA TRP A 366 30.76 18.77 -6.27
C TRP A 366 31.02 20.26 -5.92
N PRO A 367 32.27 20.70 -5.66
CA PRO A 367 32.53 22.09 -5.29
C PRO A 367 32.04 23.11 -6.32
N GLU A 368 32.11 22.77 -7.62
CA GLU A 368 31.63 23.65 -8.70
C GLU A 368 30.09 23.78 -8.68
N VAL A 369 29.39 22.65 -8.54
CA VAL A 369 27.92 22.62 -8.40
C VAL A 369 27.47 23.32 -7.12
N GLU A 370 28.14 23.09 -5.99
CA GLU A 370 27.84 23.79 -4.72
C GLU A 370 28.03 25.30 -4.85
N HIS A 371 29.13 25.72 -5.48
CA HIS A 371 29.40 27.13 -5.73
C HIS A 371 28.34 27.76 -6.63
N TYR A 372 27.95 27.10 -7.71
CA TYR A 372 26.88 27.56 -8.59
C TYR A 372 25.54 27.72 -7.85
N LEU A 373 25.11 26.72 -7.08
CA LEU A 373 23.84 26.77 -6.36
C LEU A 373 23.83 27.83 -5.26
N THR A 374 24.96 28.02 -4.58
CA THR A 374 25.04 28.98 -3.46
C THR A 374 25.29 30.40 -3.92
N GLN A 375 26.21 30.63 -4.87
CA GLN A 375 26.60 31.96 -5.33
C GLN A 375 25.73 32.45 -6.48
N SER A 376 25.60 31.66 -7.55
CA SER A 376 24.89 32.07 -8.76
C SER A 376 23.38 31.97 -8.59
N ARG A 377 22.88 31.03 -7.79
CA ARG A 377 21.44 30.82 -7.53
C ARG A 377 20.97 31.28 -6.15
N CYS A 378 21.86 31.77 -5.29
CA CYS A 378 21.56 32.28 -3.94
C CYS A 378 20.84 31.28 -3.01
N ILE A 379 20.99 29.97 -3.24
CA ILE A 379 20.39 28.94 -2.39
C ILE A 379 21.25 28.77 -1.13
N PRO A 380 20.68 28.73 0.09
CA PRO A 380 21.46 28.67 1.32
C PRO A 380 22.39 27.46 1.37
N GLN A 381 23.67 27.68 1.69
CA GLN A 381 24.68 26.63 1.72
C GLN A 381 24.29 25.44 2.62
N LYS A 382 23.69 25.70 3.79
CA LYS A 382 23.21 24.64 4.69
C LYS A 382 22.17 23.73 4.04
N LEU A 383 21.29 24.29 3.21
CA LEU A 383 20.28 23.53 2.46
C LEU A 383 20.96 22.68 1.38
N VAL A 384 21.86 23.28 0.60
CA VAL A 384 22.62 22.58 -0.45
C VAL A 384 23.42 21.41 0.12
N GLN A 385 24.11 21.60 1.25
CA GLN A 385 24.85 20.54 1.95
C GLN A 385 23.95 19.42 2.48
N ALA A 386 22.77 19.77 3.00
CA ALA A 386 21.80 18.77 3.44
C ALA A 386 21.32 17.91 2.25
N LEU A 387 21.03 18.54 1.11
CA LEU A 387 20.61 17.82 -0.11
C LEU A 387 21.71 16.90 -0.65
N TYR A 388 22.96 17.34 -0.60
CA TYR A 388 24.13 16.53 -0.96
C TYR A 388 24.29 15.30 -0.07
N LYS A 389 24.21 15.49 1.26
CA LYS A 389 24.28 14.39 2.22
C LYS A 389 23.21 13.33 1.98
N HIS A 390 22.02 13.75 1.56
CA HIS A 390 20.89 12.87 1.27
C HIS A 390 20.84 12.38 -0.19
N ARG A 391 21.87 12.65 -1.00
CA ARG A 391 21.94 12.30 -2.44
C ARG A 391 20.73 12.79 -3.25
N LEU A 392 20.18 13.94 -2.86
CA LEU A 392 19.08 14.58 -3.57
C LEU A 392 19.57 15.59 -4.60
N VAL A 393 20.71 16.22 -4.32
CA VAL A 393 21.41 17.10 -5.25
C VAL A 393 22.89 16.80 -5.16
N TYR A 394 23.53 16.45 -6.26
CA TYR A 394 24.96 16.12 -6.29
C TYR A 394 25.56 16.40 -7.69
N ALA A 395 26.86 16.20 -7.86
CA ALA A 395 27.51 16.35 -9.17
C ALA A 395 27.75 14.99 -9.84
N ASP A 396 27.52 14.87 -11.14
CA ASP A 396 27.97 13.72 -11.92
C ASP A 396 29.44 13.87 -12.38
N SER A 397 29.94 12.88 -13.11
CA SER A 397 31.28 12.89 -13.68
C SER A 397 31.51 13.96 -14.76
N PHE A 398 30.44 14.56 -15.28
CA PHE A 398 30.48 15.58 -16.34
C PHE A 398 30.36 17.01 -15.78
N GLY A 399 30.27 17.16 -14.45
CA GLY A 399 30.08 18.46 -13.80
C GLY A 399 28.64 18.96 -13.78
N ASN A 400 27.66 18.16 -14.20
CA ASN A 400 26.26 18.55 -14.11
C ASN A 400 25.77 18.46 -12.67
N GLY A 401 24.93 19.41 -12.27
CA GLY A 401 24.09 19.30 -11.10
C GLY A 401 23.00 18.24 -11.34
N VAL A 402 23.08 17.13 -10.63
CA VAL A 402 22.10 16.05 -10.65
C VAL A 402 21.08 16.26 -9.55
N PHE A 403 19.81 16.34 -9.91
CA PHE A 403 18.68 16.46 -8.99
C PHE A 403 17.84 15.19 -9.07
N THR A 404 17.78 14.45 -7.97
CA THR A 404 17.20 13.11 -7.93
C THR A 404 15.67 13.17 -7.96
N ALA A 405 15.05 12.54 -8.97
CA ALA A 405 13.61 12.38 -9.07
C ALA A 405 13.15 11.12 -8.33
N ARG A 406 12.08 11.25 -7.55
CA ARG A 406 11.56 10.19 -6.69
C ARG A 406 10.04 10.11 -6.76
N ASN A 407 9.51 8.92 -6.54
CA ASN A 407 8.07 8.76 -6.30
C ASN A 407 7.72 9.17 -4.86
N LEU A 408 6.43 9.17 -4.52
CA LEU A 408 5.99 9.54 -3.16
C LEU A 408 6.46 8.56 -2.08
N ALA A 409 6.79 7.31 -2.46
CA ALA A 409 7.43 6.31 -1.59
C ALA A 409 8.96 6.49 -1.48
N LEU A 410 9.51 7.59 -2.04
CA LEU A 410 10.92 7.96 -2.04
C LEU A 410 11.85 7.06 -2.87
N GLU A 411 11.29 6.16 -3.69
CA GLU A 411 12.06 5.35 -4.63
C GLU A 411 12.59 6.24 -5.77
N VAL A 412 13.87 6.05 -6.12
CA VAL A 412 14.51 6.83 -7.17
C VAL A 412 14.03 6.34 -8.53
N THR A 413 13.43 7.25 -9.29
CA THR A 413 12.80 6.95 -10.59
C THR A 413 13.44 7.70 -11.75
N GLY A 414 14.25 8.71 -11.46
CA GLY A 414 14.93 9.50 -12.49
C GLY A 414 15.92 10.49 -11.92
N ALA A 415 16.54 11.26 -12.81
CA ALA A 415 17.47 12.32 -12.45
C ALA A 415 17.38 13.48 -13.45
N TYR A 416 17.20 14.69 -12.93
CA TYR A 416 17.30 15.92 -13.71
C TYR A 416 18.76 16.36 -13.72
N LEU A 417 19.29 16.65 -14.90
CA LEU A 417 20.65 17.11 -15.13
C LEU A 417 20.60 18.60 -15.45
N HIS A 418 21.37 19.36 -14.68
CA HIS A 418 21.53 20.79 -14.87
C HIS A 418 22.99 21.11 -15.19
N PRO A 419 23.31 21.53 -16.42
CA PRO A 419 24.65 22.00 -16.73
C PRO A 419 24.95 23.28 -15.93
N THR A 420 26.05 23.29 -15.17
CA THR A 420 26.46 24.45 -14.35
C THR A 420 27.06 25.59 -15.18
N ASN A 421 27.45 25.31 -16.42
CA ASN A 421 28.05 26.27 -17.34
C ASN A 421 27.02 27.24 -17.98
N ILE A 422 25.72 27.01 -17.77
CA ILE A 422 24.65 27.88 -18.26
C ILE A 422 23.89 28.53 -17.09
N ASN A 423 23.54 29.80 -17.24
CA ASN A 423 22.74 30.54 -16.25
C ASN A 423 21.23 30.36 -16.47
N GLU A 424 20.82 29.74 -17.57
CA GLU A 424 19.42 29.45 -17.85
C GLU A 424 18.89 28.34 -16.95
N ASN A 425 17.61 28.39 -16.58
CA ASN A 425 16.98 27.39 -15.71
C ASN A 425 16.51 26.16 -16.50
N VAL A 426 17.44 25.53 -17.25
CA VAL A 426 17.15 24.42 -18.17
C VAL A 426 17.63 23.11 -17.55
N PHE A 427 16.80 22.08 -17.67
CA PHE A 427 17.09 20.73 -17.21
C PHE A 427 16.92 19.74 -18.33
N ASN A 428 17.92 18.88 -18.49
CA ASN A 428 17.81 17.65 -19.25
C ASN A 428 17.45 16.52 -18.30
N LEU A 429 16.91 15.43 -18.84
CA LEU A 429 16.66 14.24 -18.04
C LEU A 429 17.68 13.16 -18.40
N TYR A 430 18.17 12.45 -17.40
CA TYR A 430 19.03 11.29 -17.63
C TYR A 430 18.27 10.22 -18.42
N SER A 431 18.90 9.61 -19.42
CA SER A 431 18.25 8.84 -20.49
C SER A 431 17.40 7.66 -20.00
N THR A 432 17.75 7.05 -18.87
CA THR A 432 17.03 5.90 -18.29
C THR A 432 15.93 6.30 -17.30
N SER A 433 15.71 7.60 -17.09
CA SER A 433 14.73 8.12 -16.12
C SER A 433 13.28 7.87 -16.55
N ARG A 434 12.42 7.62 -15.56
CA ARG A 434 10.99 7.36 -15.73
C ARG A 434 10.14 8.53 -15.23
N ARG A 435 9.94 9.55 -16.08
CA ARG A 435 9.11 10.75 -15.76
C ARG A 435 7.69 10.46 -15.32
N SER A 436 7.15 9.33 -15.77
CA SER A 436 5.80 8.89 -15.42
C SER A 436 5.67 8.33 -14.00
N HIS A 437 6.79 8.11 -13.30
CA HIS A 437 6.82 7.42 -12.02
C HIS A 437 7.33 8.30 -10.87
N GLY A 438 7.91 9.47 -11.12
CA GLY A 438 8.33 10.37 -10.05
C GLY A 438 8.83 11.73 -10.50
N TRP A 439 9.14 12.56 -9.51
CA TRP A 439 9.42 14.00 -9.66
C TRP A 439 10.57 14.41 -8.75
N PHE A 440 11.20 15.54 -9.04
CA PHE A 440 12.01 16.18 -8.01
C PHE A 440 11.06 16.80 -6.98
N HIS A 441 11.27 16.47 -5.71
CA HIS A 441 10.52 17.08 -4.63
C HIS A 441 11.32 17.13 -3.34
N ILE A 442 11.07 18.18 -2.56
CA ILE A 442 11.63 18.37 -1.22
C ILE A 442 10.49 18.69 -0.24
N SER A 443 10.64 18.27 1.01
CA SER A 443 9.71 18.64 2.08
C SER A 443 10.50 19.34 3.18
N ILE A 444 10.03 20.51 3.61
CA ILE A 444 10.66 21.25 4.70
C ILE A 444 9.67 21.36 5.88
N SER A 445 10.12 20.92 7.05
CA SER A 445 9.41 21.00 8.33
C SER A 445 10.40 20.86 9.49
N GLY A 446 10.05 21.39 10.67
CA GLY A 446 10.81 21.20 11.91
C GLY A 446 10.63 19.83 12.56
N THR A 447 9.58 19.08 12.21
CA THR A 447 9.29 17.73 12.73
C THR A 447 9.27 16.71 11.60
N LYS A 448 10.00 15.60 11.76
CA LYS A 448 10.22 14.57 10.72
C LYS A 448 8.94 13.86 10.24
N ASP A 449 7.82 13.99 10.98
CA ASP A 449 6.66 13.09 10.90
C ASP A 449 5.29 13.76 10.82
N SER A 450 5.25 15.08 10.70
CA SER A 450 3.97 15.77 10.47
C SER A 450 3.45 15.45 9.06
N PRO A 451 2.13 15.27 8.87
CA PRO A 451 1.57 15.16 7.53
C PRO A 451 1.80 16.45 6.74
N THR A 452 1.97 16.34 5.43
CA THR A 452 2.12 17.51 4.54
C THR A 452 0.84 18.34 4.60
N LYS A 453 0.91 19.57 5.09
CA LYS A 453 -0.23 20.50 5.14
C LYS A 453 -0.32 21.35 3.87
N THR A 454 0.84 21.69 3.30
CA THR A 454 0.92 22.56 2.12
C THR A 454 1.72 21.87 1.03
N ALA A 455 1.22 21.87 -0.20
CA ALA A 455 1.94 21.40 -1.38
C ALA A 455 2.03 22.53 -2.41
N ILE A 456 3.25 22.88 -2.82
CA ILE A 456 3.52 23.93 -3.79
C ILE A 456 4.13 23.30 -5.04
N LEU A 457 3.45 23.50 -6.17
CA LEU A 457 3.82 22.97 -7.47
C LEU A 457 4.63 24.03 -8.23
N VAL A 458 5.84 23.68 -8.66
CA VAL A 458 6.81 24.60 -9.29
C VAL A 458 7.35 24.03 -10.60
N SER A 459 7.94 24.87 -11.45
CA SER A 459 8.34 24.46 -12.81
C SER A 459 9.70 23.75 -12.90
N SER A 460 10.60 23.93 -11.93
CA SER A 460 11.91 23.29 -11.95
C SER A 460 12.46 23.01 -10.53
N PRO A 461 13.46 22.12 -10.39
CA PRO A 461 14.13 21.88 -9.12
C PRO A 461 14.73 23.15 -8.48
N ILE A 462 15.32 24.05 -9.26
CA ILE A 462 15.87 25.31 -8.74
C ILE A 462 14.75 26.23 -8.25
N GLU A 463 13.60 26.27 -8.92
CA GLU A 463 12.42 27.03 -8.45
C GLU A 463 11.90 26.46 -7.14
N ALA A 464 11.90 25.12 -6.97
CA ALA A 464 11.53 24.45 -5.72
C ALA A 464 12.42 24.90 -4.56
N LEU A 465 13.74 24.88 -4.77
CA LEU A 465 14.72 25.29 -3.76
C LEU A 465 14.65 26.80 -3.45
N SER A 466 14.39 27.60 -4.48
CA SER A 466 14.30 29.05 -4.33
C SER A 466 13.07 29.45 -3.53
N LEU A 467 11.90 28.90 -3.90
CA LEU A 467 10.65 29.18 -3.19
C LEU A 467 10.65 28.59 -1.77
N ALA A 468 11.27 27.44 -1.58
CA ALA A 468 11.54 26.90 -0.25
C ALA A 468 12.35 27.87 0.62
N THR A 469 13.37 28.53 0.05
CA THR A 469 14.17 29.52 0.78
C THR A 469 13.37 30.78 1.10
N LEU A 470 12.51 31.22 0.17
CA LEU A 470 11.66 32.40 0.34
C LEU A 470 10.53 32.18 1.37
N ASN A 471 10.08 30.95 1.55
CA ASN A 471 9.00 30.58 2.48
C ASN A 471 9.50 30.28 3.91
N VAL A 472 10.49 31.03 4.39
CA VAL A 472 10.96 30.91 5.78
C VAL A 472 10.34 32.03 6.63
N PRO A 473 9.81 31.74 7.83
CA PRO A 473 9.78 30.44 8.51
C PRO A 473 8.68 29.50 7.99
N HIS A 474 8.98 28.20 7.92
CA HIS A 474 7.97 27.19 7.61
C HIS A 474 7.15 26.86 8.86
N GLU A 475 5.92 27.37 8.93
CA GLU A 475 5.01 27.09 10.05
C GLU A 475 4.57 25.63 10.09
N HIS A 476 4.42 25.01 8.92
CA HIS A 476 3.92 23.65 8.73
C HIS A 476 4.70 22.92 7.63
N ARG A 477 4.59 21.58 7.61
CA ARG A 477 5.26 20.77 6.59
C ARG A 477 4.78 21.13 5.20
N THR A 478 5.70 21.68 4.42
CA THR A 478 5.47 22.13 3.05
C THR A 478 6.24 21.25 2.07
N LEU A 479 5.54 20.68 1.10
CA LEU A 479 6.09 19.93 -0.03
C LEU A 479 6.28 20.88 -1.21
N TYR A 480 7.47 20.89 -1.80
CA TYR A 480 7.73 21.55 -3.08
C TYR A 480 7.93 20.47 -4.13
N LEU A 481 7.07 20.45 -5.15
CA LEU A 481 7.01 19.40 -6.16
C LEU A 481 7.21 20.01 -7.55
N THR A 482 8.20 19.50 -8.28
CA THR A 482 8.53 19.96 -9.62
C THR A 482 7.63 19.31 -10.67
N ILE A 483 6.92 20.14 -11.44
CA ILE A 483 6.16 19.78 -12.64
C ILE A 483 6.75 20.54 -13.82
N ASP A 484 7.51 19.84 -14.65
CA ASP A 484 8.35 20.41 -15.70
C ASP A 484 7.70 20.40 -17.10
N SER A 485 6.52 19.80 -17.24
CA SER A 485 5.79 19.71 -18.51
C SER A 485 4.28 19.60 -18.29
N GLU A 486 3.49 20.02 -19.27
CA GLU A 486 2.03 19.82 -19.29
C GLU A 486 1.62 18.35 -19.42
N TYR A 487 2.52 17.49 -19.93
CA TYR A 487 2.33 16.04 -20.02
C TYR A 487 2.82 15.29 -18.78
N ALA A 488 3.43 16.00 -17.82
CA ALA A 488 3.89 15.37 -16.59
C ALA A 488 2.68 14.83 -15.83
N LYS A 489 2.69 13.52 -15.54
CA LYS A 489 1.70 12.93 -14.64
C LYS A 489 1.83 13.61 -13.28
N ILE A 490 0.73 14.02 -12.68
CA ILE A 490 0.72 14.62 -11.34
C ILE A 490 0.02 13.66 -10.37
N PRO A 491 0.44 13.60 -9.08
CA PRO A 491 -0.15 12.68 -8.11
C PRO A 491 -1.47 13.26 -7.56
N VAL A 492 -2.51 13.27 -8.40
CA VAL A 492 -3.80 13.91 -8.11
C VAL A 492 -4.41 13.40 -6.80
N GLU A 493 -4.45 12.09 -6.59
CA GLU A 493 -5.04 11.47 -5.39
C GLU A 493 -4.35 11.93 -4.10
N PHE A 494 -3.02 12.06 -4.11
CA PHE A 494 -2.27 12.57 -2.97
C PHE A 494 -2.56 14.05 -2.77
N LEU A 495 -2.48 14.86 -3.83
CA LEU A 495 -2.66 16.31 -3.76
C LEU A 495 -4.08 16.72 -3.36
N GLN A 496 -5.11 15.93 -3.70
CA GLN A 496 -6.49 16.17 -3.24
C GLN A 496 -6.65 16.07 -1.72
N ASN A 497 -5.82 15.27 -1.06
CA ASN A 497 -5.84 15.10 0.39
C ASN A 497 -4.95 16.10 1.14
N VAL A 498 -4.18 16.92 0.43
CA VAL A 498 -3.36 17.98 1.04
C VAL A 498 -4.27 19.19 1.31
N PRO A 499 -4.32 19.72 2.55
CA PRO A 499 -5.19 20.84 2.92
C PRO A 499 -5.04 22.05 2.00
N THR A 500 -3.80 22.42 1.67
CA THR A 500 -3.53 23.58 0.82
C THR A 500 -2.61 23.19 -0.33
N VAL A 501 -3.10 23.30 -1.56
CA VAL A 501 -2.31 23.09 -2.79
C VAL A 501 -2.18 24.40 -3.52
N ALA A 502 -0.95 24.79 -3.86
CA ALA A 502 -0.67 26.00 -4.61
C ALA A 502 0.10 25.71 -5.90
N ILE A 503 -0.26 26.41 -6.97
CA ILE A 503 0.41 26.38 -8.27
C ILE A 503 1.26 27.64 -8.38
N ALA A 504 2.58 27.49 -8.21
CA ALA A 504 3.54 28.57 -8.18
C ALA A 504 4.36 28.60 -9.49
N MET A 505 3.68 28.60 -10.64
CA MET A 505 4.32 28.66 -11.96
C MET A 505 3.40 29.31 -12.99
N SER A 506 3.98 29.90 -14.04
CA SER A 506 3.28 30.62 -15.10
C SER A 506 3.36 29.91 -16.47
N THR A 507 3.12 28.60 -16.50
CA THR A 507 3.31 27.75 -17.69
C THR A 507 1.99 27.15 -18.20
N THR A 508 2.00 26.54 -19.40
CA THR A 508 0.85 25.74 -19.88
C THR A 508 0.55 24.57 -18.93
N ALA A 509 1.58 24.01 -18.28
CA ALA A 509 1.43 23.02 -17.22
C ALA A 509 0.58 23.54 -16.05
N ALA A 510 0.68 24.82 -15.68
CA ALA A 510 -0.16 25.42 -14.65
C ALA A 510 -1.66 25.30 -14.96
N ARG A 511 -2.05 25.47 -16.23
CA ARG A 511 -3.44 25.30 -16.68
C ARG A 511 -3.87 23.84 -16.62
N ALA A 512 -3.00 22.93 -17.07
CA ALA A 512 -3.26 21.49 -17.01
C ALA A 512 -3.47 21.02 -15.55
N ILE A 513 -2.61 21.49 -14.64
CA ILE A 513 -2.72 21.24 -13.20
C ILE A 513 -4.03 21.81 -12.66
N LYS A 514 -4.37 23.07 -12.97
CA LYS A 514 -5.61 23.71 -12.48
C LYS A 514 -6.87 23.00 -12.98
N LYS A 515 -6.84 22.42 -14.18
CA LYS A 515 -7.93 21.58 -14.71
C LYS A 515 -8.08 20.28 -13.91
N ALA A 516 -6.96 19.67 -13.51
CA ALA A 516 -6.95 18.42 -12.74
C ALA A 516 -7.19 18.62 -11.23
N LEU A 517 -6.82 19.78 -10.68
CA LEU A 517 -6.96 20.16 -9.28
C LEU A 517 -7.66 21.53 -9.18
N PRO A 518 -9.01 21.58 -9.33
CA PRO A 518 -9.76 22.83 -9.31
C PRO A 518 -9.59 23.62 -8.01
N GLN A 519 -9.38 22.92 -6.88
CA GLN A 519 -9.17 23.51 -5.55
C GLN A 519 -7.79 24.16 -5.36
N ALA A 520 -6.83 23.96 -6.27
CA ALA A 520 -5.48 24.50 -6.10
C ALA A 520 -5.44 26.03 -6.26
N ILE A 521 -4.77 26.73 -5.35
CA ILE A 521 -4.62 28.19 -5.35
C ILE A 521 -3.55 28.57 -6.37
N TYR A 522 -3.76 29.63 -7.14
CA TYR A 522 -2.77 30.09 -8.11
C TYR A 522 -1.88 31.16 -7.48
N LEU A 523 -0.59 30.86 -7.31
CA LEU A 523 0.43 31.82 -6.87
C LEU A 523 1.17 32.30 -8.10
N LYS A 524 0.73 33.42 -8.67
CA LYS A 524 1.34 33.95 -9.89
C LYS A 524 2.71 34.56 -9.56
N PRO A 525 3.82 34.02 -10.10
CA PRO A 525 5.11 34.68 -9.97
C PRO A 525 5.15 35.96 -10.81
N ASN A 526 5.69 37.05 -10.24
CA ASN A 526 5.97 38.29 -11.00
C ASN A 526 7.17 38.09 -11.94
N THR A 527 8.22 37.44 -11.42
CA THR A 527 9.40 36.91 -12.12
C THR A 527 9.69 35.51 -11.58
N THR A 528 10.68 34.78 -12.10
CA THR A 528 11.00 33.46 -11.54
C THR A 528 11.31 33.54 -10.04
N TRP A 529 10.98 32.51 -9.26
CA TRP A 529 11.24 32.49 -7.83
C TRP A 529 12.73 32.58 -7.54
N ASN A 530 13.58 32.05 -8.43
CA ASN A 530 15.02 32.21 -8.30
C ASN A 530 15.48 33.68 -8.51
N GLU A 531 14.92 34.41 -9.48
CA GLU A 531 15.19 35.85 -9.63
C GLU A 531 14.69 36.65 -8.44
N GLN A 532 13.51 36.33 -7.91
CA GLN A 532 12.99 36.96 -6.70
C GLN A 532 13.95 36.73 -5.51
N LEU A 533 14.49 35.53 -5.35
CA LEU A 533 15.47 35.21 -4.32
C LEU A 533 16.77 36.01 -4.49
N LYS A 534 17.31 36.10 -5.72
CA LYS A 534 18.52 36.90 -6.02
C LYS A 534 18.33 38.38 -5.69
N ASN A 535 17.16 38.93 -6.01
CA ASN A 535 16.84 40.34 -5.78
C ASN A 535 16.65 40.68 -4.29
N GLN A 536 16.48 39.68 -3.42
CA GLN A 536 16.14 39.85 -2.00
C GLN A 536 17.34 39.80 -1.04
N ASN A 537 18.55 40.08 -1.50
CA ASN A 537 19.82 39.89 -0.78
C ASN A 537 19.99 40.60 0.61
N SER A 538 18.94 41.03 1.33
CA SER A 538 18.98 41.49 2.73
C SER A 538 17.63 41.60 3.50
N LYS A 539 16.44 41.17 3.02
CA LYS A 539 15.19 41.31 3.82
C LYS A 539 14.21 40.15 3.63
N HIS A 540 13.76 39.60 4.77
CA HIS A 540 12.71 38.56 4.92
C HIS A 540 11.46 38.89 4.07
N TYR A 541 10.99 37.93 3.28
CA TYR A 541 9.78 38.08 2.49
C TYR A 541 8.60 37.39 3.17
N LYS A 542 7.57 38.18 3.50
CA LYS A 542 6.24 37.73 3.89
C LYS A 542 5.37 37.53 2.65
N ALA A 543 5.62 36.50 1.83
CA ALA A 543 4.74 36.21 0.67
C ALA A 543 3.57 35.28 0.98
N ILE A 544 3.53 34.67 2.16
CA ILE A 544 2.51 33.65 2.48
C ILE A 544 1.49 34.18 3.51
N GLU A 545 1.38 35.50 3.67
CA GLU A 545 0.22 36.10 4.34
C GLU A 545 -1.03 36.15 3.43
N GLU A 546 -0.91 35.86 2.13
CA GLU A 546 -2.05 35.78 1.19
C GLU A 546 -2.69 34.38 1.10
N MET A 547 -2.20 33.37 1.83
CA MET A 547 -2.80 32.03 1.86
C MET A 547 -3.92 31.89 2.92
N GLU A 548 -4.11 32.89 3.80
CA GLU A 548 -5.11 32.91 4.88
C GLU A 548 -6.21 33.98 4.71
N ARG A 549 -6.33 34.61 3.54
CA ARG A 549 -7.51 35.39 3.12
C ARG A 549 -8.19 34.71 1.95
#